data_AF-A0A9D9WW00-F1
#
_entry.id   AF-A0A9D9WW00-F1
#
_cell.length_a   1.000
_cell.length_b   1.000
_cell.length_c   1.000
_cell.angle_alpha   90.00
_cell.angle_beta   90.00
_cell.angle_gamma   90.00
#
_symmetry.space_group_name_H-M   'P 1'
#
loop_
_entity.id
_entity.type
_entity.pdbx_description
1 polymer ?
#
loop_
_entity_poly.entity_id
_entity_poly.type
_entity_poly.pdbx_seq_one_letter_code
_entity_poly.pdbx_strand_id
1 'polypeptide(L)'
;VSGMAFIVAIDVPYQLWHYHSELKMTKEDARQEFKEQEGDPQVKGRIRQQQREMARNRMMANVPKADVVVTNPTHYSVALRYDMAKGGAPRIVAKGAGEIALRIRTLASEHGVPLVEAPPLARALHKHCELEQEVPARLFRAVAEVLAYVYQLNEAFARGADIPPPPDDLPVPEDLDPGSGD
;
A
#
# COMPACT_ATOMS: atom_id res chain seq x y z
N VAL A 1 -7.83 21.32 -76.41
CA VAL A 1 -8.24 20.13 -75.63
C VAL A 1 -7.07 19.15 -75.45
N SER A 2 -6.30 18.81 -76.50
CA SER A 2 -5.21 17.81 -76.41
C SER A 2 -4.05 18.14 -75.47
N GLY A 3 -3.64 19.41 -75.33
CA GLY A 3 -2.55 19.79 -74.42
C GLY A 3 -2.88 19.63 -72.93
N MET A 4 -4.16 19.79 -72.57
CA MET A 4 -4.61 19.68 -71.17
C MET A 4 -4.70 18.22 -70.72
N ALA A 5 -5.10 17.32 -71.63
CA ALA A 5 -5.09 15.88 -71.37
C ALA A 5 -3.67 15.34 -71.13
N PHE A 6 -2.67 15.89 -71.82
CA PHE A 6 -1.27 15.49 -71.65
C PHE A 6 -0.70 15.92 -70.30
N ILE A 7 -1.04 17.13 -69.85
CA ILE A 7 -0.64 17.63 -68.52
C ILE A 7 -1.28 16.76 -67.44
N VAL A 8 -2.58 16.51 -67.53
CA VAL A 8 -3.31 15.65 -66.56
C VAL A 8 -2.75 14.22 -66.50
N ALA A 9 -2.34 13.66 -67.65
CA ALA A 9 -1.75 12.32 -67.71
C ALA A 9 -0.40 12.21 -66.96
N ILE A 10 0.30 13.32 -66.76
CA ILE A 10 1.58 13.37 -66.02
C ILE A 10 1.36 13.79 -64.56
N ASP A 11 0.50 14.78 -64.33
CA ASP A 11 0.31 15.39 -63.00
C ASP A 11 -0.28 14.39 -62.00
N VAL A 12 -1.32 13.65 -62.40
CA VAL A 12 -2.03 12.72 -61.52
C VAL A 12 -1.12 11.61 -60.96
N PRO A 13 -0.34 10.87 -61.77
CA PRO A 13 0.58 9.86 -61.22
C PRO A 13 1.70 10.46 -60.37
N TYR A 14 2.19 11.66 -60.71
CA TYR A 14 3.18 12.35 -59.89
C TYR A 14 2.61 12.74 -58.52
N GLN A 15 1.40 13.30 -58.49
CA GLN A 15 0.70 13.67 -57.26
C GLN A 15 0.43 12.46 -56.36
N LEU A 16 0.01 11.33 -56.94
CA LEU A 16 -0.19 10.07 -56.20
C LEU A 16 1.12 9.56 -55.59
N TRP A 17 2.22 9.58 -56.35
CA TRP A 17 3.53 9.14 -55.85
C TRP A 17 4.08 10.05 -54.76
N HIS A 18 3.92 11.37 -54.94
CA HIS A 18 4.37 12.36 -53.97
C HIS A 18 3.58 12.26 -52.67
N TYR A 19 2.25 12.17 -52.75
CA TYR A 19 1.36 11.96 -51.60
C TYR A 19 1.70 10.67 -50.82
N HIS A 20 1.94 9.57 -51.52
CA HIS A 20 2.38 8.31 -50.89
C HIS A 20 3.78 8.38 -50.28
N SER A 21 4.62 9.32 -50.73
CA SER A 21 5.96 9.51 -50.19
C SER A 21 5.96 10.40 -48.95
N GLU A 22 5.06 11.40 -48.88
CA GLU A 22 4.84 12.22 -47.67
C GLU A 22 4.21 11.43 -46.52
N LEU A 23 3.41 10.41 -46.83
CA LEU A 23 2.82 9.52 -45.81
C LEU A 23 3.82 8.51 -45.19
N LYS A 24 5.08 8.51 -45.63
CA LYS A 24 6.10 7.62 -45.07
C LYS A 24 6.70 8.23 -43.83
N MET A 25 6.43 7.58 -42.71
CA MET A 25 7.11 7.85 -41.46
C MET A 25 8.62 7.61 -41.57
N THR A 26 9.44 8.54 -41.09
CA THR A 26 10.87 8.27 -40.93
C THR A 26 11.11 7.35 -39.72
N LYS A 27 12.27 6.68 -39.66
CA LYS A 27 12.65 5.89 -38.47
C LYS A 27 12.75 6.75 -37.21
N GLU A 28 13.03 8.04 -37.37
CA GLU A 28 13.11 9.01 -36.29
C GLU A 28 11.70 9.38 -35.81
N ASP A 29 10.77 9.67 -36.73
CA ASP A 29 9.36 9.91 -36.41
C ASP A 29 8.72 8.71 -35.72
N ALA A 30 8.96 7.49 -36.22
CA ALA A 30 8.44 6.27 -35.61
C ALA A 30 8.97 6.06 -34.18
N ARG A 31 10.23 6.42 -33.91
CA ARG A 31 10.82 6.39 -32.56
C ARG A 31 10.28 7.50 -31.67
N GLN A 32 10.06 8.68 -32.23
CA GLN A 32 9.51 9.84 -31.54
C GLN A 32 8.06 9.56 -31.13
N GLU A 33 7.23 9.05 -32.03
CA GLU A 33 5.87 8.60 -31.72
C GLU A 33 5.87 7.45 -30.71
N PHE A 34 6.79 6.48 -30.80
CA PHE A 34 6.90 5.43 -29.77
C PHE A 34 7.20 6.02 -28.38
N LYS A 35 8.11 7.00 -28.30
CA LYS A 35 8.44 7.71 -27.05
C LYS A 35 7.29 8.61 -26.57
N GLU A 36 6.50 9.18 -27.46
CA GLU A 36 5.36 10.03 -27.12
C GLU A 36 4.13 9.20 -26.71
N GLN A 37 3.89 8.05 -27.36
CA GLN A 37 2.83 7.10 -27.01
C GLN A 37 3.13 6.37 -25.69
N GLU A 38 4.37 5.92 -25.47
CA GLU A 38 4.76 5.24 -24.23
C GLU A 38 5.23 6.21 -23.13
N GLY A 39 5.61 7.45 -23.43
CA GLY A 39 6.21 8.37 -22.46
C GLY A 39 7.58 7.91 -21.94
N ASP A 40 8.39 8.85 -21.42
CA ASP A 40 9.72 8.55 -20.89
C ASP A 40 9.64 7.58 -19.68
N PRO A 41 10.29 6.40 -19.74
CA PRO A 41 10.34 5.44 -18.62
C PRO A 41 10.85 6.04 -17.31
N GLN A 42 11.77 7.01 -17.37
CA GLN A 42 12.29 7.71 -16.19
C GLN A 42 11.22 8.58 -15.53
N VAL A 43 10.42 9.28 -16.35
CA VAL A 43 9.29 10.09 -15.89
C VAL A 43 8.21 9.19 -15.27
N LYS A 44 7.85 8.09 -15.94
CA LYS A 44 6.93 7.08 -15.39
C LYS A 44 7.43 6.49 -14.06
N GLY A 45 8.72 6.17 -13.98
CA GLY A 45 9.36 5.68 -12.76
C GLY A 45 9.27 6.68 -11.61
N ARG A 46 9.60 7.94 -11.88
CA ARG A 46 9.51 9.04 -10.91
C ARG A 46 8.08 9.25 -10.40
N ILE A 47 7.09 9.24 -11.31
CA ILE A 47 5.67 9.36 -10.93
C ILE A 47 5.27 8.21 -9.99
N ARG A 48 5.62 6.96 -10.33
CA ARG A 48 5.32 5.80 -9.48
C ARG A 48 6.01 5.88 -8.13
N GLN A 49 7.26 6.32 -8.08
CA GLN A 49 7.98 6.52 -6.83
C GLN A 49 7.28 7.56 -5.96
N GLN A 50 6.94 8.72 -6.54
CA GLN A 50 6.25 9.78 -5.82
C GLN A 50 4.86 9.32 -5.32
N GLN A 51 4.11 8.57 -6.13
CA GLN A 51 2.84 7.97 -5.71
C GLN A 51 3.01 7.03 -4.51
N ARG A 52 4.04 6.18 -4.51
CA ARG A 52 4.37 5.29 -3.38
C ARG A 52 4.75 6.06 -2.13
N GLU A 53 5.56 7.12 -2.28
CA GLU A 53 5.95 7.98 -1.16
C GLU A 53 4.75 8.70 -0.56
N MET A 54 3.86 9.25 -1.40
CA MET A 54 2.61 9.87 -0.96
C MET A 54 1.71 8.86 -0.23
N ALA A 55 1.56 7.64 -0.76
CA ALA A 55 0.80 6.58 -0.11
C ALA A 55 1.39 6.20 1.26
N ARG A 56 2.73 6.07 1.34
CA ARG A 56 3.44 5.81 2.59
C ARG A 56 3.22 6.94 3.61
N ASN A 57 3.31 8.19 3.18
CA ASN A 57 3.09 9.33 4.06
C ASN A 57 1.65 9.37 4.60
N ARG A 58 0.64 9.08 3.75
CA ARG A 58 -0.76 8.95 4.19
C ARG A 58 -0.95 7.84 5.21
N MET A 59 -0.35 6.67 4.96
CA MET A 59 -0.38 5.54 5.91
C MET A 59 0.25 5.92 7.25
N MET A 60 1.42 6.56 7.25
CA MET A 60 2.10 7.00 8.48
C MET A 60 1.27 8.04 9.25
N ALA A 61 0.59 8.94 8.56
CA ALA A 61 -0.29 9.93 9.19
C ALA A 61 -1.50 9.32 9.94
N ASN A 62 -1.81 8.03 9.70
CA ASN A 62 -2.85 7.32 10.41
C ASN A 62 -2.35 6.57 11.66
N VAL A 63 -1.04 6.37 11.82
CA VAL A 63 -0.47 5.67 12.99
C VAL A 63 -0.85 6.34 14.32
N PRO A 64 -0.81 7.68 14.47
CA PRO A 64 -1.22 8.35 15.71
C PRO A 64 -2.70 8.15 16.08
N LYS A 65 -3.52 7.69 15.14
CA LYS A 65 -4.96 7.45 15.35
C LYS A 65 -5.26 5.98 15.65
N ALA A 66 -4.24 5.13 15.71
CA ALA A 66 -4.38 3.73 16.06
C ALA A 66 -4.61 3.58 17.56
N ASP A 67 -5.37 2.57 17.93
CA ASP A 67 -5.58 2.22 19.34
C ASP A 67 -4.45 1.32 19.86
N VAL A 68 -3.85 0.53 18.96
CA VAL A 68 -2.74 -0.38 19.29
C VAL A 68 -1.87 -0.66 18.07
N VAL A 69 -0.58 -0.90 18.28
CA VAL A 69 0.33 -1.48 17.28
C VAL A 69 0.78 -2.86 17.74
N VAL A 70 0.46 -3.86 16.93
CA VAL A 70 0.91 -5.24 17.10
C VAL A 70 2.25 -5.41 16.41
N THR A 71 3.23 -5.97 17.12
CA THR A 71 4.62 -6.02 16.65
C THR A 71 5.18 -7.44 16.64
N ASN A 72 6.02 -7.69 15.63
CA ASN A 72 7.06 -8.71 15.65
C ASN A 72 8.38 -7.91 15.64
N PRO A 73 9.13 -7.85 16.75
CA PRO A 73 10.12 -6.80 17.02
C PRO A 73 11.08 -6.46 15.88
N THR A 74 11.53 -7.46 15.13
CA THR A 74 12.52 -7.29 14.06
C THR A 74 11.93 -7.34 12.65
N HIS A 75 10.66 -7.74 12.49
CA HIS A 75 10.10 -8.06 11.17
C HIS A 75 8.90 -7.20 10.79
N TYR A 76 7.87 -7.14 11.64
CA TYR A 76 6.56 -6.62 11.25
C TYR A 76 5.98 -5.67 12.29
N SER A 77 5.20 -4.68 11.84
CA SER A 77 4.38 -3.85 12.72
C SER A 77 3.07 -3.51 12.03
N VAL A 78 1.97 -3.71 12.74
CA VAL A 78 0.60 -3.55 12.23
C VAL A 78 -0.18 -2.71 13.23
N ALA A 79 -0.64 -1.53 12.79
CA ALA A 79 -1.44 -0.61 13.56
C ALA A 79 -2.93 -0.89 13.33
N LEU A 80 -3.66 -1.08 14.41
CA LEU A 80 -5.09 -1.38 14.42
C LEU A 80 -5.86 -0.19 14.99
N ARG A 81 -7.04 0.07 14.41
CA ARG A 81 -7.99 1.03 14.92
C ARG A 81 -9.37 0.40 15.04
N TYR A 82 -10.00 0.56 16.19
CA TYR A 82 -11.33 0.10 16.48
C TYR A 82 -12.26 1.29 16.76
N ASP A 83 -13.31 1.42 15.96
CA ASP A 83 -14.32 2.46 16.11
C ASP A 83 -15.56 1.85 16.78
N MET A 84 -15.66 2.02 18.11
CA MET A 84 -16.80 1.49 18.88
C MET A 84 -18.15 2.02 18.38
N ALA A 85 -18.19 3.24 17.83
CA ALA A 85 -19.45 3.89 17.42
C ALA A 85 -19.97 3.34 16.10
N LYS A 86 -19.08 2.94 15.18
CA LYS A 86 -19.46 2.33 13.90
C LYS A 86 -19.84 0.86 14.03
N GLY A 87 -19.38 0.19 15.08
CA GLY A 87 -19.46 -1.25 15.21
C GLY A 87 -18.63 -1.97 14.15
N GLY A 88 -18.63 -3.30 14.19
CA GLY A 88 -17.86 -4.14 13.26
C GLY A 88 -16.46 -4.46 13.79
N ALA A 89 -15.58 -4.94 12.91
CA ALA A 89 -14.25 -5.36 13.31
C ALA A 89 -13.22 -4.22 13.30
N PRO A 90 -12.13 -4.33 14.07
CA PRO A 90 -11.00 -3.42 13.98
C PRO A 90 -10.43 -3.39 12.56
N ARG A 91 -9.93 -2.22 12.14
CA ARG A 91 -9.34 -2.00 10.82
C ARG A 91 -7.83 -1.81 10.89
N ILE A 92 -7.13 -2.20 9.83
CA ILE A 92 -5.70 -1.94 9.66
C ILE A 92 -5.51 -0.50 9.17
N VAL A 93 -4.86 0.35 9.97
CA VAL A 93 -4.59 1.73 9.58
C VAL A 93 -3.16 1.95 9.06
N ALA A 94 -2.24 1.09 9.49
CA ALA A 94 -0.90 1.02 8.94
C ALA A 94 -0.36 -0.41 9.08
N LYS A 95 0.46 -0.86 8.12
CA LYS A 95 1.23 -2.10 8.23
C LYS A 95 2.57 -1.93 7.51
N GLY A 96 3.59 -2.63 7.97
CA GLY A 96 4.88 -2.62 7.29
C GLY A 96 5.81 -3.71 7.77
N ALA A 97 6.88 -3.90 7.00
CA ALA A 97 7.99 -4.77 7.31
C ALA A 97 9.32 -3.97 7.37
N GLY A 98 10.32 -4.50 8.07
CA GLY A 98 11.67 -3.93 8.14
C GLY A 98 11.69 -2.47 8.59
N GLU A 99 12.29 -1.58 7.79
CA GLU A 99 12.38 -0.14 8.11
C GLU A 99 11.03 0.54 8.29
N ILE A 100 10.01 0.12 7.52
CA ILE A 100 8.66 0.68 7.65
C ILE A 100 8.06 0.26 8.99
N ALA A 101 8.26 -1.00 9.40
CA ALA A 101 7.82 -1.50 10.70
C ALA A 101 8.48 -0.72 11.85
N LEU A 102 9.79 -0.51 11.77
CA LEU A 102 10.54 0.30 12.75
C LEU A 102 9.95 1.70 12.86
N ARG A 103 9.72 2.36 11.71
CA ARG A 103 9.16 3.71 11.68
C ARG A 103 7.74 3.80 12.24
N ILE A 104 6.91 2.77 12.03
CA ILE A 104 5.57 2.69 12.66
C ILE A 104 5.71 2.63 14.18
N ARG A 105 6.61 1.80 14.72
CA ARG A 105 6.83 1.69 16.17
C ARG A 105 7.34 2.99 16.77
N THR A 106 8.33 3.62 16.14
CA THR A 106 8.87 4.91 16.59
C THR A 106 7.75 5.95 16.65
N LEU A 107 6.97 6.09 15.57
CA LEU A 107 5.89 7.06 15.50
C LEU A 107 4.76 6.76 16.51
N ALA A 108 4.45 5.49 16.74
CA ALA A 108 3.49 5.05 17.75
C ALA A 108 3.95 5.42 19.17
N SER A 109 5.21 5.13 19.51
CA SER A 109 5.79 5.51 20.81
C SER A 109 5.81 7.02 21.02
N GLU A 110 6.13 7.81 19.99
CA GLU A 110 6.10 9.28 20.04
C GLU A 110 4.71 9.84 20.34
N HIS A 111 3.66 9.16 19.89
CA HIS A 111 2.26 9.59 20.06
C HIS A 111 1.53 8.86 21.20
N GLY A 112 2.24 8.05 21.99
CA GLY A 112 1.65 7.29 23.10
C GLY A 112 0.71 6.17 22.68
N VAL A 113 0.81 5.67 21.46
CA VAL A 113 0.06 4.49 20.99
C VAL A 113 0.72 3.22 21.57
N PRO A 114 -0.01 2.39 22.33
CA PRO A 114 0.53 1.18 22.93
C PRO A 114 1.09 0.19 21.91
N LEU A 115 2.26 -0.36 22.22
CA LEU A 115 2.89 -1.44 21.46
C LEU A 115 2.63 -2.77 22.17
N VAL A 116 2.12 -3.76 21.44
CA VAL A 116 1.93 -5.13 21.96
C VAL A 116 2.78 -6.08 21.12
N GLU A 117 3.64 -6.84 21.78
CA GLU A 117 4.45 -7.86 21.12
C GLU A 117 3.61 -9.13 20.96
N ALA A 118 3.36 -9.51 19.71
CA ALA A 118 2.64 -10.73 19.37
C ALA A 118 3.09 -11.21 17.99
N PRO A 119 4.24 -11.89 17.89
CA PRO A 119 4.85 -12.25 16.61
C PRO A 119 3.93 -13.06 15.67
N PRO A 120 3.18 -14.09 16.13
CA PRO A 120 2.23 -14.84 15.30
C PRO A 120 1.14 -13.96 14.72
N LEU A 121 0.51 -13.13 15.57
CA LEU A 121 -0.56 -12.24 15.17
C LEU A 121 -0.07 -11.16 14.20
N ALA A 122 1.09 -10.57 14.45
CA ALA A 122 1.69 -9.56 13.57
C ALA A 122 1.96 -10.12 12.17
N ARG A 123 2.49 -11.36 12.08
CA ARG A 123 2.70 -12.06 10.80
C ARG A 123 1.38 -12.33 10.08
N ALA A 124 0.40 -12.88 10.79
CA ALA A 124 -0.91 -13.21 10.24
C ALA A 124 -1.64 -11.95 9.73
N LEU A 125 -1.67 -10.88 10.52
CA LEU A 125 -2.28 -9.61 10.13
C LEU A 125 -1.58 -8.98 8.92
N HIS A 126 -0.25 -8.97 8.90
CA HIS A 126 0.51 -8.39 7.79
C HIS A 126 0.26 -9.13 6.47
N LYS A 127 0.18 -10.47 6.53
CA LYS A 127 -0.01 -11.35 5.36
C LYS A 127 -1.46 -11.35 4.85
N HIS A 128 -2.45 -11.34 5.75
CA HIS A 128 -3.84 -11.62 5.41
C HIS A 128 -4.78 -10.41 5.39
N CYS A 129 -4.31 -9.22 5.80
CA CYS A 129 -5.14 -8.01 5.85
C CYS A 129 -4.50 -6.87 5.06
N GLU A 130 -5.24 -6.16 4.21
CA GLU A 130 -4.75 -4.93 3.57
C GLU A 130 -5.06 -3.67 4.37
N LEU A 131 -4.44 -2.56 3.98
CA LEU A 131 -4.72 -1.25 4.57
C LEU A 131 -6.20 -0.89 4.41
N GLU A 132 -6.75 -0.26 5.45
CA GLU A 132 -8.16 0.17 5.60
C GLU A 132 -9.21 -0.95 5.61
N GLN A 133 -8.78 -2.21 5.49
CA GLN A 133 -9.64 -3.37 5.62
C GLN A 133 -9.88 -3.74 7.08
N GLU A 134 -11.04 -4.32 7.31
CA GLU A 134 -11.37 -5.00 8.57
C GLU A 134 -10.54 -6.28 8.71
N VAL A 135 -10.19 -6.60 9.95
CA VAL A 135 -9.59 -7.88 10.30
C VAL A 135 -10.52 -9.01 9.82
N PRO A 136 -10.01 -10.17 9.38
CA PRO A 136 -10.84 -11.32 9.05
C PRO A 136 -11.37 -12.00 10.32
N ALA A 137 -12.56 -12.59 10.24
CA ALA A 137 -13.25 -13.21 11.39
C ALA A 137 -12.39 -14.22 12.16
N ARG A 138 -11.52 -14.93 11.45
CA ARG A 138 -10.62 -15.93 12.03
C ARG A 138 -9.57 -15.35 12.99
N LEU A 139 -9.24 -14.07 12.87
CA LEU A 139 -8.28 -13.36 13.73
C LEU A 139 -8.98 -12.49 14.80
N PHE A 140 -10.32 -12.45 14.83
CA PHE A 140 -11.08 -11.59 15.75
C PHE A 140 -10.76 -11.86 17.19
N ARG A 141 -10.67 -13.14 17.59
CA ARG A 141 -10.43 -13.49 18.98
C ARG A 141 -9.07 -12.97 19.47
N ALA A 142 -8.00 -13.26 18.71
CA ALA A 142 -6.66 -12.77 19.03
C ALA A 142 -6.60 -11.23 19.07
N VAL A 143 -7.25 -10.55 18.12
CA VAL A 143 -7.29 -9.08 18.11
C VAL A 143 -8.11 -8.52 19.28
N ALA A 144 -9.22 -9.16 19.64
CA ALA A 144 -10.05 -8.74 20.77
C ALA A 144 -9.29 -8.85 22.10
N GLU A 145 -8.49 -9.90 22.29
CA GLU A 145 -7.65 -10.07 23.47
C GLU A 145 -6.57 -8.98 23.55
N VAL A 146 -5.92 -8.63 22.42
CA VAL A 146 -4.98 -7.50 22.36
C VAL A 146 -5.66 -6.18 22.72
N LEU A 147 -6.84 -5.90 22.16
CA LEU A 147 -7.58 -4.68 22.48
C LEU A 147 -8.00 -4.65 23.94
N ALA A 148 -8.50 -5.76 24.48
CA ALA A 148 -8.86 -5.88 25.89
C ALA A 148 -7.67 -5.59 26.81
N TYR A 149 -6.49 -6.13 26.49
CA TYR A 149 -5.26 -5.82 27.21
C TYR A 149 -4.94 -4.33 27.18
N VAL A 150 -5.03 -3.69 26.01
CA VAL A 150 -4.77 -2.24 25.88
C VAL A 150 -5.77 -1.40 26.67
N TYR A 151 -7.06 -1.77 26.68
CA TYR A 151 -8.05 -1.09 27.52
C TYR A 151 -7.72 -1.22 29.00
N GLN A 152 -7.37 -2.42 29.47
CA GLN A 152 -6.98 -2.65 30.86
C GLN A 152 -5.70 -1.87 31.22
N LEU A 153 -4.72 -1.83 30.31
CA LEU A 153 -3.48 -1.08 30.47
C LEU A 153 -3.76 0.42 30.63
N ASN A 154 -4.58 0.99 29.76
CA ASN A 154 -4.99 2.39 29.84
C ASN A 154 -5.78 2.70 31.13
N GLU A 155 -6.65 1.78 31.56
CA GLU A 155 -7.41 1.91 32.80
C GLU A 155 -6.53 1.80 34.05
N ALA A 156 -5.52 0.94 34.03
CA ALA A 156 -4.53 0.80 35.09
C ALA A 156 -3.70 2.09 35.22
N PHE A 157 -3.23 2.65 34.11
CA PHE A 157 -2.54 3.94 34.11
C PHE A 157 -3.41 5.08 34.63
N ALA A 158 -4.68 5.13 34.24
CA ALA A 158 -5.60 6.17 34.70
C ALA A 158 -5.90 6.09 36.21
N ARG A 159 -5.94 4.88 36.77
CA ARG A 159 -6.24 4.64 38.20
C ARG A 159 -5.00 4.52 39.09
N GLY A 160 -3.80 4.53 38.52
CA GLY A 160 -2.57 4.23 39.25
C GLY A 160 -2.54 2.82 39.84
N ALA A 161 -3.21 1.87 39.18
CA ALA A 161 -3.28 0.47 39.59
C ALA A 161 -2.12 -0.34 39.00
N ASP A 162 -1.98 -1.59 39.43
CA ASP A 162 -0.98 -2.50 38.90
C ASP A 162 -1.19 -2.75 37.40
N ILE A 163 -0.09 -2.77 36.65
CA ILE A 163 -0.10 -2.99 35.20
C ILE A 163 -0.45 -4.46 34.94
N PRO A 164 -1.49 -4.76 34.14
CA PRO A 164 -1.81 -6.14 33.79
C PRO A 164 -0.65 -6.77 33.01
N PRO A 165 -0.40 -8.09 33.17
CA PRO A 165 0.55 -8.78 32.31
C PRO A 165 0.05 -8.80 30.86
N PRO A 166 0.96 -8.77 29.87
CA PRO A 166 0.59 -8.96 28.47
C PRO A 166 -0.01 -10.35 28.25
N PRO A 167 -0.85 -10.52 27.22
CA PRO A 167 -1.39 -11.83 26.86
C PRO A 167 -0.29 -12.72 26.27
N ASP A 168 -0.01 -13.86 26.91
CA ASP A 168 1.06 -14.78 26.49
C ASP A 168 0.66 -15.72 25.34
N ASP A 169 -0.59 -16.19 25.30
CA ASP A 169 -1.07 -17.18 24.32
C ASP A 169 -2.27 -16.64 23.54
N LEU A 170 -1.99 -15.80 22.55
CA LEU A 170 -3.02 -15.27 21.68
C LEU A 170 -3.52 -16.39 20.74
N PRO A 171 -4.84 -16.61 20.64
CA PRO A 171 -5.44 -17.70 19.85
C PRO A 171 -5.42 -17.37 18.36
N VAL A 172 -4.23 -17.37 17.78
CA VAL A 172 -3.99 -17.21 16.34
C VAL A 172 -4.06 -18.60 15.71
N PRO A 173 -4.95 -18.84 14.73
CA PRO A 173 -4.98 -20.11 14.02
C PRO A 173 -3.63 -20.42 13.36
N GLU A 174 -3.08 -21.61 13.59
CA GLU A 174 -1.74 -22.00 13.13
C GLU A 174 -1.58 -21.88 11.60
N ASP A 175 -2.63 -22.18 10.84
CA ASP A 175 -2.64 -22.10 9.38
C ASP A 175 -2.60 -20.66 8.83
N LEU A 176 -2.90 -19.67 9.66
CA LEU A 176 -2.82 -18.25 9.32
C LEU A 176 -1.50 -17.60 9.76
N ASP A 177 -0.73 -18.29 10.60
CA ASP A 177 0.62 -17.86 10.94
C ASP A 177 1.62 -18.43 9.92
N PRO A 178 2.17 -17.61 9.00
CA PRO A 178 3.19 -18.10 8.07
C PRO A 178 4.49 -18.57 8.72
N GLY A 179 4.71 -18.34 10.03
CA GLY A 179 5.89 -18.80 10.77
C GLY A 179 5.65 -20.01 11.68
N SER A 180 4.48 -20.66 11.63
CA SER A 180 4.16 -21.85 12.43
C SER A 180 4.74 -23.16 11.88
N GLY A 181 5.28 -23.13 10.65
CA GLY A 181 5.78 -24.30 9.93
C GLY A 181 7.31 -24.40 9.78
N ASP A 182 8.07 -23.51 10.44
CA ASP A 182 9.54 -23.55 10.52
C ASP A 182 9.98 -24.15 11.87
#